data_AF-A0AB39T3H1-F1
#
_entry.id   AF-A0AB39T3H1-F1
#
_cell.length_a   1.000
_cell.length_b   1.000
_cell.length_c   1.000
_cell.angle_alpha   90.00
_cell.angle_beta   90.00
_cell.angle_gamma   90.00
#
_symmetry.space_group_name_H-M   'P 1'
#
loop_
_entity.id
_entity.type
_entity.pdbx_description
1 polymer ?
#
loop_
_entity_poly.entity_id
_entity_poly.type
_entity_poly.pdbx_seq_one_letter_code
_entity_poly.pdbx_strand_id
1 'polypeptide(L)'
;MSQVLYGERSWNPLARRVELTEEELRRGGRITSLTELNLGAMAEAYQRGNWLGGGGTERPLARLAQGPGVVPVTRVTGTSTPVRVRQAADFAEQLGELAVRLSGGPEGVGALARRAWTEGVPLWIARRYAEGPAGPIAVAVDRRLVRVDVWGPQAPVVRLRAPQGFQRDSNDPAKGLRLTVGDDPASLRLTKKLRKSKSSVEVELSGRRWLLRRSTTMSSWLLRDEQPVALLSRPPRRQTVEPGSVLLPLAPVRHESRDPLDAVMAHVFAVAFGLGDTTGLARFRSARRRTDGGDPVVTDTDWDRSWFSNLGSGSDDNEPGGGDGWGSDGGDSGDSGGGDGGGDGGGD
;
A
#
# COMPACT_ATOMS: atom_id res chain seq x y z
N MET A 1 6.10 34.83 -2.64
CA MET A 1 6.34 34.21 -3.95
C MET A 1 7.35 33.11 -3.72
N SER A 2 6.98 31.84 -3.94
CA SER A 2 7.89 30.71 -3.76
C SER A 2 8.96 30.72 -4.86
N GLN A 3 10.20 30.38 -4.50
CA GLN A 3 11.30 30.32 -5.46
C GLN A 3 11.09 29.13 -6.41
N VAL A 4 11.21 29.38 -7.72
CA VAL A 4 11.18 28.33 -8.74
C VAL A 4 12.56 27.66 -8.78
N LEU A 5 12.61 26.37 -8.47
CA LEU A 5 13.82 25.55 -8.42
C LEU A 5 14.05 24.81 -9.74
N TYR A 6 12.96 24.40 -10.39
CA TYR A 6 12.98 23.85 -11.75
C TYR A 6 11.74 24.35 -12.49
N GLY A 7 11.89 24.78 -13.75
CA GLY A 7 10.76 25.27 -14.53
C GLY A 7 10.97 25.12 -16.03
N GLU A 8 10.04 24.45 -16.70
CA GLU A 8 10.09 24.27 -18.14
C GLU A 8 9.61 25.50 -18.90
N ARG A 9 10.43 26.01 -19.81
CA ARG A 9 10.05 27.13 -20.69
C ARG A 9 9.29 26.64 -21.92
N SER A 10 8.15 27.25 -22.23
CA SER A 10 7.40 26.96 -23.45
C SER A 10 6.73 28.24 -23.96
N TRP A 11 6.84 28.46 -25.28
CA TRP A 11 6.10 29.51 -25.99
C TRP A 11 4.64 29.16 -26.22
N ASN A 12 4.27 27.87 -26.10
CA ASN A 12 2.89 27.43 -26.14
C ASN A 12 2.25 27.56 -24.74
N PRO A 13 1.21 28.39 -24.56
CA PRO A 13 0.54 28.58 -23.27
C PRO A 13 -0.19 27.31 -22.77
N LEU A 14 -0.56 26.39 -23.68
CA LEU A 14 -1.23 25.13 -23.37
C LEU A 14 -0.25 23.97 -23.10
N ALA A 15 1.06 24.22 -23.18
CA ALA A 15 2.04 23.17 -22.92
C ALA A 15 1.95 22.70 -21.46
N ARG A 16 1.79 21.39 -21.28
CA ARG A 16 1.87 20.75 -19.98
C ARG A 16 3.32 20.81 -19.49
N ARG A 17 3.60 21.81 -18.68
CA ARG A 17 4.93 22.07 -18.12
C ARG A 17 5.08 21.40 -16.76
N VAL A 18 6.33 21.09 -16.43
CA VAL A 18 6.71 20.75 -15.07
C VAL A 18 7.39 21.96 -14.42
N GLU A 19 6.95 22.29 -13.22
CA GLU A 19 7.49 23.35 -12.38
C GLU A 19 7.59 22.84 -10.95
N LEU A 20 8.77 23.00 -10.35
CA LEU A 20 9.06 22.68 -8.96
C LEU A 20 9.37 23.97 -8.23
N THR A 21 8.65 24.20 -7.13
CA THR A 21 8.94 25.27 -6.17
C THR A 21 9.24 24.66 -4.80
N GLU A 22 9.51 25.51 -3.81
CA GLU A 22 9.70 25.08 -2.42
C GLU A 22 8.42 24.55 -1.74
N GLU A 23 7.25 24.76 -2.34
CA GLU A 23 5.95 24.41 -1.74
C GLU A 23 5.18 23.35 -2.53
N GLU A 24 5.35 23.32 -3.85
CA GLU A 24 4.55 22.47 -4.73
C GLU A 24 5.30 22.00 -5.99
N LEU A 25 4.84 20.84 -6.48
CA LEU A 25 5.15 20.30 -7.79
C LEU A 25 3.94 20.47 -8.72
N ARG A 26 4.11 21.26 -9.78
CA ARG A 26 3.14 21.38 -10.86
C ARG A 26 3.55 20.49 -12.02
N ARG A 27 2.62 19.68 -12.52
CA ARG A 27 2.82 18.84 -13.71
C ARG A 27 1.58 18.87 -14.59
N GLY A 28 1.68 19.58 -15.72
CA GLY A 28 0.53 19.81 -16.59
C GLY A 28 -0.59 20.55 -15.86
N GLY A 29 -1.77 19.93 -15.74
CA GLY A 29 -2.92 20.49 -15.03
C GLY A 29 -3.04 20.06 -13.56
N ARG A 30 -2.03 19.38 -13.00
CA ARG A 30 -2.04 18.91 -11.60
C ARG A 30 -1.03 19.69 -10.78
N ILE A 31 -1.45 20.05 -9.56
CA ILE A 31 -0.62 20.68 -8.54
C ILE A 31 -0.61 19.74 -7.34
N THR A 32 0.57 19.43 -6.84
CA THR A 32 0.76 18.55 -5.67
C THR A 32 1.63 19.27 -4.65
N SER A 33 1.10 19.47 -3.43
CA SER A 33 1.88 20.00 -2.33
C SER A 33 3.06 19.08 -2.02
N LEU A 34 4.23 19.63 -1.69
CA LEU A 34 5.39 18.83 -1.29
C LEU A 34 5.13 18.04 0.01
N THR A 35 4.18 18.46 0.84
CA THR A 35 3.77 17.70 2.04
C THR A 35 3.05 16.40 1.70
N GLU A 36 2.53 16.27 0.48
CA GLU A 36 1.92 15.02 -0.02
C GLU A 36 2.95 14.07 -0.64
N LEU A 37 4.18 14.56 -0.86
CA LEU A 37 5.29 13.77 -1.36
C LEU A 37 6.03 13.08 -0.22
N ASN A 38 6.50 11.86 -0.46
CA ASN A 38 7.37 11.16 0.47
C ASN A 38 8.82 11.64 0.30
N LEU A 39 9.05 12.89 0.70
CA LEU A 39 10.37 13.54 0.60
C LEU A 39 11.42 12.74 1.35
N GLY A 40 11.11 12.21 2.53
CA GLY A 40 12.03 11.39 3.30
C GLY A 40 12.53 10.16 2.55
N ALA A 41 11.64 9.44 1.85
CA ALA A 41 12.03 8.28 1.04
C ALA A 41 12.87 8.68 -0.19
N MET A 42 12.51 9.78 -0.87
CA MET A 42 13.27 10.24 -2.04
C MET A 42 14.66 10.79 -1.64
N ALA A 43 14.74 11.52 -0.52
CA ALA A 43 15.98 12.06 0.02
C ALA A 43 16.96 10.95 0.44
N GLU A 44 16.45 9.87 1.03
CA GLU A 44 17.26 8.71 1.44
C GLU A 44 17.89 8.01 0.23
N ALA A 45 17.11 7.76 -0.83
CA ALA A 45 17.64 7.20 -2.08
C ALA A 45 18.66 8.15 -2.73
N TYR A 46 18.34 9.44 -2.77
CA TYR A 46 19.20 10.49 -3.34
C TYR A 46 20.57 10.54 -2.67
N GLN A 47 20.63 10.48 -1.34
CA GLN A 47 21.90 10.46 -0.60
C GLN A 47 22.75 9.22 -0.87
N ARG A 48 22.14 8.10 -1.27
CA ARG A 48 22.84 6.90 -1.72
C ARG A 48 23.26 6.96 -3.19
N GLY A 49 23.07 8.10 -3.86
CA GLY A 49 23.40 8.28 -5.28
C GLY A 49 22.38 7.66 -6.23
N ASN A 50 21.16 7.40 -5.76
CA ASN A 50 20.09 6.79 -6.55
C ASN A 50 18.83 7.65 -6.56
N TRP A 51 17.91 7.36 -7.48
CA TRP A 51 16.58 7.93 -7.50
C TRP A 51 15.51 6.84 -7.32
N LEU A 52 14.56 7.11 -6.45
CA LEU A 52 13.46 6.21 -6.10
C LEU A 52 12.40 6.15 -7.22
N GLY A 53 12.07 4.94 -7.64
CA GLY A 53 11.06 4.62 -8.65
C GLY A 53 9.90 3.81 -8.11
N GLY A 54 9.11 3.27 -9.04
CA GLY A 54 7.96 2.41 -8.73
C GLY A 54 8.33 1.20 -7.88
N GLY A 55 7.53 0.93 -6.84
CA GLY A 55 7.67 -0.26 -5.99
C GLY A 55 8.97 -0.33 -5.20
N GLY A 56 9.62 0.81 -4.94
CA GLY A 56 10.89 0.85 -4.22
C GLY A 56 12.11 0.53 -5.07
N THR A 57 11.95 0.46 -6.39
CA THR A 57 13.11 0.34 -7.28
C THR A 57 13.96 1.59 -7.25
N GLU A 58 15.23 1.44 -7.58
CA GLU A 58 16.17 2.54 -7.57
C GLU A 58 17.03 2.53 -8.82
N ARG A 59 17.35 3.74 -9.30
CA ARG A 59 18.22 3.94 -10.44
C ARG A 59 19.34 4.90 -10.06
N PRO A 60 20.62 4.58 -10.34
CA PRO A 60 21.71 5.52 -10.09
C PRO A 60 21.47 6.87 -10.77
N LEU A 61 21.73 7.96 -10.06
CA LEU A 61 21.54 9.34 -10.58
C LEU A 61 22.33 9.56 -11.87
N ALA A 62 23.53 9.00 -11.97
CA ALA A 62 24.39 9.06 -13.16
C ALA A 62 23.77 8.40 -14.42
N ARG A 63 22.72 7.58 -14.27
CA ARG A 63 22.00 6.95 -15.39
C ARG A 63 20.76 7.74 -15.81
N LEU A 64 20.42 8.84 -15.13
CA LEU A 64 19.33 9.70 -15.55
C LEU A 64 19.72 10.50 -16.78
N ALA A 65 18.77 10.70 -17.69
CA ALA A 65 19.00 11.45 -18.91
C ALA A 65 19.29 12.91 -18.58
N GLN A 66 20.36 13.46 -19.16
CA GLN A 66 20.62 14.90 -19.14
C GLN A 66 19.54 15.68 -19.92
N GLY A 67 18.91 15.03 -20.90
CA GLY A 67 17.80 15.58 -21.68
C GLY A 67 16.42 15.13 -21.19
N PRO A 68 15.43 15.11 -22.10
CA PRO A 68 14.08 14.69 -21.79
C PRO A 68 14.04 13.26 -21.25
N GLY A 69 13.26 13.05 -20.19
CA GLY A 69 13.17 11.74 -19.55
C GLY A 69 12.01 11.64 -18.56
N VAL A 70 11.98 10.54 -17.83
CA VAL A 70 10.99 10.27 -16.79
C VAL A 70 11.70 10.24 -15.44
N VAL A 71 11.15 10.97 -14.47
CA VAL A 71 11.58 10.93 -13.07
C VAL A 71 10.35 10.59 -12.23
N PRO A 72 10.28 9.40 -11.62
CA PRO A 72 9.17 9.05 -10.74
C PRO A 72 9.15 9.92 -9.49
N VAL A 73 7.96 10.26 -9.01
CA VAL A 73 7.76 10.97 -7.75
C VAL A 73 6.86 10.14 -6.86
N THR A 74 7.27 9.94 -5.62
CA THR A 74 6.57 9.09 -4.65
C THR A 74 5.79 9.93 -3.65
N ARG A 75 4.52 9.61 -3.44
CA ARG A 75 3.64 10.24 -2.46
C ARG A 75 3.77 9.58 -1.09
N VAL A 76 3.34 10.25 -0.02
CA VAL A 76 3.33 9.68 1.34
C VAL A 76 2.44 8.43 1.47
N THR A 77 1.53 8.22 0.52
CA THR A 77 0.73 7.00 0.36
C THR A 77 1.55 5.80 -0.11
N GLY A 78 2.80 5.99 -0.52
CA GLY A 78 3.64 5.02 -1.20
C GLY A 78 3.35 4.87 -2.69
N THR A 79 2.43 5.69 -3.22
CA THR A 79 2.16 5.71 -4.66
C THR A 79 3.29 6.40 -5.41
N SER A 80 3.87 5.73 -6.40
CA SER A 80 4.85 6.35 -7.32
C SER A 80 4.19 6.71 -8.64
N THR A 81 4.41 7.93 -9.11
CA THR A 81 3.93 8.37 -10.44
C THR A 81 5.07 8.88 -11.31
N PRO A 82 5.18 8.43 -12.57
CA PRO A 82 6.16 8.99 -13.49
C PRO A 82 5.86 10.47 -13.81
N VAL A 83 6.90 11.30 -13.75
CA VAL A 83 6.84 12.70 -14.20
C VAL A 83 7.74 12.82 -15.44
N ARG A 84 7.16 13.19 -16.57
CA ARG A 84 7.90 13.46 -17.80
C ARG A 84 8.45 14.88 -17.72
N VAL A 85 9.76 15.00 -17.82
CA VAL A 85 10.49 16.27 -17.68
C VAL A 85 11.44 16.46 -18.85
N ARG A 86 11.77 17.72 -19.16
CA ARG A 86 12.69 18.07 -20.24
C ARG A 86 14.16 17.92 -19.89
N GLN A 87 14.54 18.00 -18.62
CA GLN A 87 15.89 17.71 -18.13
C GLN A 87 15.75 16.79 -16.90
N ALA A 88 15.92 15.48 -17.09
CA ALA A 88 15.63 14.51 -16.04
C ALA A 88 16.66 14.51 -14.92
N ALA A 89 17.95 14.65 -15.24
CA ALA A 89 19.01 14.79 -14.26
C ALA A 89 18.80 16.03 -13.38
N ASP A 90 18.65 17.21 -13.99
CA ASP A 90 18.45 18.48 -13.27
C ASP A 90 17.21 18.45 -12.37
N PHE A 91 16.09 17.92 -12.87
CA PHE A 91 14.87 17.83 -12.06
C PHE A 91 15.05 16.93 -10.84
N ALA A 92 15.69 15.75 -11.01
CA ALA A 92 15.95 14.83 -9.91
C ALA A 92 16.94 15.42 -8.89
N GLU A 93 17.95 16.15 -9.36
CA GLU A 93 18.90 16.85 -8.50
C GLU A 93 18.20 17.93 -7.66
N GLN A 94 17.46 18.85 -8.29
CA GLN A 94 16.75 19.92 -7.58
C GLN A 94 15.72 19.38 -6.58
N LEU A 95 14.96 18.36 -6.94
CA LEU A 95 14.01 17.73 -6.02
C LEU A 95 14.71 16.94 -4.91
N GLY A 96 15.83 16.29 -5.20
CA GLY A 96 16.63 15.55 -4.23
C GLY A 96 17.23 16.47 -3.16
N GLU A 97 17.88 17.56 -3.57
CA GLU A 97 18.44 18.56 -2.66
C GLU A 97 17.35 19.20 -1.79
N LEU A 98 16.21 19.53 -2.40
CA LEU A 98 15.06 20.06 -1.67
C LEU A 98 14.51 19.04 -0.67
N ALA A 99 14.37 17.78 -1.07
CA ALA A 99 13.88 16.71 -0.21
C ALA A 99 14.81 16.49 1.00
N VAL A 100 16.14 16.53 0.81
CA VAL A 100 17.11 16.46 1.90
C VAL A 100 16.92 17.63 2.87
N ARG A 101 16.84 18.86 2.37
CA ARG A 101 16.65 20.06 3.20
C ARG A 101 15.37 20.00 4.02
N LEU A 102 14.24 19.69 3.36
CA LEU A 102 12.93 19.60 4.01
C LEU A 102 12.79 18.40 4.94
N SER A 103 13.65 17.39 4.81
CA SER A 103 13.72 16.24 5.72
C SER A 103 14.65 16.46 6.91
N GLY A 104 15.11 17.70 7.16
CA GLY A 104 16.02 18.03 8.26
C GLY A 104 17.51 17.85 7.93
N GLY A 105 17.87 17.92 6.65
CA GLY A 105 19.24 17.75 6.17
C GLY A 105 19.76 16.30 6.25
N PRO A 106 21.07 16.08 6.04
CA PRO A 106 21.67 14.75 6.06
C PRO A 106 21.42 13.95 7.34
N GLU A 107 21.45 14.62 8.50
CA GLU A 107 21.20 13.97 9.78
C GLU A 107 19.74 13.51 9.94
N GLY A 108 18.78 14.34 9.50
CA GLY A 108 17.36 14.00 9.51
C GLY A 108 17.05 12.81 8.61
N VAL A 109 17.61 12.80 7.39
CA VAL A 109 17.50 11.64 6.47
C VAL A 109 18.14 10.40 7.08
N GLY A 110 19.31 10.53 7.71
CA GLY A 110 19.96 9.42 8.42
C GLY A 110 19.11 8.86 9.58
N ALA A 111 18.38 9.72 10.31
CA ALA A 111 17.45 9.27 11.35
C ALA A 111 16.25 8.50 10.78
N LEU A 112 15.70 8.96 9.65
CA LEU A 112 14.65 8.25 8.92
C LEU A 112 15.15 6.88 8.41
N ALA A 113 16.35 6.83 7.85
CA ALA A 113 16.96 5.59 7.37
C ALA A 113 17.17 4.57 8.52
N ARG A 114 17.70 5.01 9.68
CA ARG A 114 17.82 4.16 10.88
C ARG A 114 16.47 3.64 11.34
N ARG A 115 15.45 4.48 11.36
CA ARG A 115 14.08 4.08 11.72
C ARG A 115 13.56 2.99 10.78
N ALA A 116 13.68 3.19 9.47
CA ALA A 116 13.25 2.21 8.47
C ALA A 116 13.99 0.87 8.61
N TRP A 117 15.28 0.91 8.92
CA TRP A 117 16.09 -0.27 9.18
C TRP A 117 15.61 -1.02 10.43
N THR A 118 15.41 -0.32 11.56
CA THR A 118 14.90 -0.92 12.81
C THR A 118 13.50 -1.51 12.64
N GLU A 119 12.61 -0.82 11.91
CA GLU A 119 11.27 -1.34 11.60
C GLU A 119 11.32 -2.52 10.60
N GLY A 120 12.39 -2.63 9.81
CA GLY A 120 12.49 -3.54 8.67
C GLY A 120 11.50 -3.19 7.55
N VAL A 121 11.05 -1.94 7.49
CA VAL A 121 10.08 -1.42 6.51
C VAL A 121 10.72 -0.29 5.70
N PRO A 122 10.83 -0.37 4.37
CA PRO A 122 11.37 0.71 3.55
C PRO A 122 10.57 2.01 3.68
N LEU A 123 11.23 3.18 3.68
CA LEU A 123 10.58 4.49 3.87
C LEU A 123 9.47 4.79 2.86
N TRP A 124 9.57 4.26 1.63
CA TRP A 124 8.59 4.50 0.58
C TRP A 124 7.23 3.85 0.86
N ILE A 125 7.15 2.83 1.74
CA ILE A 125 5.89 2.20 2.13
C ILE A 125 5.20 3.06 3.20
N ALA A 126 3.95 3.45 2.98
CA ALA A 126 3.18 4.20 3.96
C ALA A 126 3.03 3.47 5.31
N ARG A 127 3.25 4.18 6.42
CA ARG A 127 2.83 3.75 7.75
C ARG A 127 1.49 4.39 8.10
N ARG A 128 0.55 3.57 8.55
CA ARG A 128 -0.69 4.03 9.19
C ARG A 128 -0.70 3.56 10.63
N TYR A 129 -1.34 4.33 11.50
CA TYR A 129 -1.38 4.04 12.93
C TYR A 129 -2.80 3.81 13.40
N ALA A 130 -2.94 2.94 14.39
CA ALA A 130 -4.16 2.74 15.15
C ALA A 130 -3.81 2.71 16.64
N GLU A 131 -4.80 2.95 17.49
CA GLU A 131 -4.65 2.77 18.93
C GLU A 131 -4.66 1.29 19.28
N GLY A 132 -3.78 0.88 20.19
CA GLY A 132 -3.73 -0.48 20.73
C GLY A 132 -3.64 -0.46 22.26
N PRO A 133 -3.90 -1.59 22.92
CA PRO A 133 -3.94 -1.67 24.39
C PRO A 133 -2.61 -1.35 25.08
N ALA A 134 -1.47 -1.52 24.39
CA ALA A 134 -0.13 -1.19 24.90
C ALA A 134 0.48 0.08 24.26
N GLY A 135 -0.29 0.80 23.43
CA GLY A 135 0.16 1.97 22.68
C GLY A 135 -0.09 1.85 21.18
N PRO A 136 0.39 2.81 20.37
CA PRO A 136 0.13 2.87 18.94
C PRO A 136 0.62 1.64 18.18
N ILE A 137 -0.24 1.09 17.32
CA ILE A 137 0.06 -0.01 16.40
C ILE A 137 0.30 0.59 15.02
N ALA A 138 1.48 0.33 14.47
CA ALA A 138 1.86 0.73 13.13
C ALA A 138 1.56 -0.39 12.14
N VAL A 139 1.02 -0.01 10.98
CA VAL A 139 0.63 -0.91 9.90
C VAL A 139 1.20 -0.38 8.59
N ALA A 140 2.02 -1.19 7.93
CA ALA A 140 2.53 -0.94 6.59
C ALA A 140 2.04 -2.03 5.63
N VAL A 141 1.50 -1.63 4.48
CA VAL A 141 0.93 -2.55 3.50
C VAL A 141 1.35 -2.14 2.11
N ASP A 142 1.85 -3.10 1.34
CA ASP A 142 1.93 -3.01 -0.11
C ASP A 142 1.24 -4.24 -0.72
N ARG A 143 0.11 -4.01 -1.39
CA ARG A 143 -0.71 -5.09 -1.94
C ARG A 143 -0.14 -5.72 -3.21
N ARG A 144 0.71 -4.99 -3.94
CA ARG A 144 1.33 -5.47 -5.17
C ARG A 144 2.55 -6.33 -4.88
N LEU A 145 3.28 -6.06 -3.79
CA LEU A 145 4.32 -6.92 -3.22
C LEU A 145 3.77 -8.03 -2.30
N VAL A 146 2.45 -8.05 -2.04
CA VAL A 146 1.84 -8.97 -1.06
C VAL A 146 2.57 -8.88 0.28
N ARG A 147 2.73 -7.65 0.76
CA ARG A 147 3.51 -7.31 1.94
C ARG A 147 2.62 -6.65 2.97
N VAL A 148 2.60 -7.20 4.19
CA VAL A 148 1.99 -6.58 5.37
C VAL A 148 2.99 -6.67 6.51
N ASP A 149 3.23 -5.55 7.17
CA ASP A 149 4.01 -5.46 8.39
C ASP A 149 3.16 -4.75 9.45
N VAL A 150 3.01 -5.38 10.61
CA VAL A 150 2.31 -4.78 11.75
C VAL A 150 3.17 -4.92 12.99
N TRP A 151 3.38 -3.82 13.70
CA TRP A 151 4.17 -3.79 14.93
C TRP A 151 3.60 -2.79 15.92
N GLY A 152 3.90 -2.99 17.18
CA GLY A 152 3.50 -2.10 18.28
C GLY A 152 4.31 -2.41 19.53
N PRO A 153 4.19 -1.59 20.58
CA PRO A 153 4.89 -1.82 21.84
C PRO A 153 4.57 -3.20 22.41
N GLN A 154 5.59 -3.86 22.98
CA GLN A 154 5.45 -5.12 23.74
C GLN A 154 4.94 -6.32 22.92
N ALA A 155 4.89 -6.23 21.59
CA ALA A 155 4.57 -7.34 20.70
C ALA A 155 5.68 -7.54 19.66
N PRO A 156 6.01 -8.79 19.31
CA PRO A 156 6.86 -9.06 18.15
C PRO A 156 6.18 -8.55 16.86
N VAL A 157 6.99 -8.14 15.89
CA VAL A 157 6.49 -7.73 14.57
C VAL A 157 5.81 -8.91 13.88
N VAL A 158 4.63 -8.70 13.31
CA VAL A 158 3.96 -9.72 12.51
C VAL A 158 4.08 -9.34 11.04
N ARG A 159 4.60 -10.27 10.24
CA ARG A 159 4.88 -10.05 8.82
C ARG A 159 4.12 -11.06 7.99
N LEU A 160 3.39 -10.59 7.00
CA LEU A 160 2.84 -11.41 5.92
C LEU A 160 3.58 -11.10 4.63
N ARG A 161 4.00 -12.15 3.93
CA ARG A 161 4.67 -12.09 2.63
C ARG A 161 4.06 -13.11 1.68
N ALA A 162 4.25 -12.94 0.37
CA ALA A 162 4.09 -14.03 -0.58
C ALA A 162 5.28 -14.05 -1.52
N PRO A 163 6.35 -14.78 -1.17
CA PRO A 163 7.57 -14.77 -1.97
C PRO A 163 7.30 -15.16 -3.43
N GLN A 164 6.54 -16.23 -3.65
CA GLN A 164 6.18 -16.68 -5.00
C GLN A 164 4.91 -16.01 -5.56
N GLY A 165 4.51 -14.87 -4.98
CA GLY A 165 3.24 -14.19 -5.25
C GLY A 165 2.02 -14.89 -4.64
N PHE A 166 0.92 -14.14 -4.52
CA PHE A 166 -0.36 -14.69 -4.03
C PHE A 166 -1.05 -15.50 -5.14
N GLN A 167 -1.47 -16.73 -4.80
CA GLN A 167 -2.07 -17.68 -5.73
C GLN A 167 -3.47 -18.08 -5.26
N ARG A 168 -4.47 -17.29 -5.63
CA ARG A 168 -5.85 -17.43 -5.14
C ARG A 168 -6.44 -18.84 -5.35
N ASP A 169 -6.16 -19.42 -6.51
CA ASP A 169 -6.74 -20.71 -6.94
C ASP A 169 -5.83 -21.91 -6.63
N SER A 170 -4.72 -21.70 -5.92
CA SER A 170 -3.82 -22.78 -5.52
C SER A 170 -4.48 -23.73 -4.52
N ASN A 171 -4.11 -25.01 -4.56
CA ASN A 171 -4.54 -25.98 -3.54
C ASN A 171 -3.80 -25.82 -2.20
N ASP A 172 -2.73 -25.03 -2.15
CA ASP A 172 -2.06 -24.64 -0.90
C ASP A 172 -3.06 -23.93 0.04
N PRO A 173 -3.26 -24.41 1.27
CA PRO A 173 -4.12 -23.76 2.26
C PRO A 173 -3.75 -22.30 2.54
N ALA A 174 -2.47 -21.94 2.45
CA ALA A 174 -1.98 -20.58 2.66
C ALA A 174 -1.99 -19.74 1.36
N LYS A 175 -2.24 -20.34 0.20
CA LYS A 175 -2.29 -19.66 -1.11
C LYS A 175 -1.00 -18.93 -1.48
N GLY A 176 0.15 -19.47 -1.06
CA GLY A 176 1.47 -18.87 -1.22
C GLY A 176 1.83 -17.80 -0.19
N LEU A 177 0.93 -17.49 0.75
CA LEU A 177 1.19 -16.55 1.83
C LEU A 177 2.05 -17.21 2.93
N ARG A 178 2.96 -16.44 3.51
CA ARG A 178 3.79 -16.83 4.65
C ARG A 178 3.66 -15.79 5.74
N LEU A 179 3.26 -16.21 6.94
CA LEU A 179 3.14 -15.35 8.12
C LEU A 179 4.27 -15.68 9.10
N THR A 180 4.95 -14.66 9.62
CA THR A 180 5.91 -14.79 10.72
C THR A 180 5.53 -13.85 11.86
N VAL A 181 5.83 -14.28 13.08
CA VAL A 181 5.67 -13.49 14.31
C VAL A 181 7.04 -13.39 14.96
N GLY A 182 7.67 -12.21 14.86
CA GLY A 182 9.11 -12.09 15.03
C GLY A 182 9.81 -12.93 13.97
N ASP A 183 10.67 -13.83 14.42
CA ASP A 183 11.39 -14.79 13.58
C ASP A 183 10.67 -16.14 13.45
N ASP A 184 9.59 -16.35 14.21
CA ASP A 184 8.88 -17.63 14.24
C ASP A 184 7.85 -17.73 13.09
N PRO A 185 7.93 -18.77 12.24
CA PRO A 185 6.92 -19.00 11.22
C PRO A 185 5.61 -19.49 11.85
N ALA A 186 4.49 -18.93 11.41
CA ALA A 186 3.16 -19.37 11.80
C ALA A 186 2.48 -20.12 10.65
N SER A 187 1.74 -21.18 10.98
CA SER A 187 0.89 -21.88 10.02
C SER A 187 -0.31 -21.01 9.67
N LEU A 188 -0.61 -20.86 8.38
CA LEU A 188 -1.73 -20.05 7.88
C LEU A 188 -2.64 -20.90 6.99
N ARG A 189 -3.95 -20.80 7.21
CA ARG A 189 -4.96 -21.52 6.42
C ARG A 189 -6.14 -20.62 6.10
N LEU A 190 -6.46 -20.50 4.81
CA LEU A 190 -7.63 -19.79 4.32
C LEU A 190 -8.68 -20.80 3.85
N THR A 191 -9.86 -20.76 4.47
CA THR A 191 -10.98 -21.64 4.12
C THR A 191 -12.14 -20.79 3.62
N LYS A 192 -12.41 -20.85 2.31
CA LYS A 192 -13.63 -20.29 1.73
C LYS A 192 -14.66 -21.39 1.48
N LYS A 193 -15.91 -21.16 1.90
CA LYS A 193 -17.05 -22.05 1.69
C LYS A 193 -18.23 -21.26 1.13
N LEU A 194 -19.11 -21.93 0.37
CA LEU A 194 -20.38 -21.36 -0.12
C LEU A 194 -21.22 -20.82 1.04
N ARG A 195 -21.36 -21.61 2.12
CA ARG A 195 -21.94 -21.14 3.38
C ARG A 195 -20.95 -20.20 4.07
N LYS A 196 -21.15 -18.89 3.91
CA LYS A 196 -20.24 -17.82 4.41
C LYS A 196 -19.89 -17.95 5.90
N SER A 197 -20.82 -18.39 6.75
CA SER A 197 -20.57 -18.61 8.19
C SER A 197 -19.63 -19.78 8.53
N LYS A 198 -19.29 -20.62 7.55
CA LYS A 198 -18.30 -21.70 7.65
C LYS A 198 -16.96 -21.34 7.01
N SER A 199 -16.81 -20.12 6.49
CA SER A 199 -15.51 -19.64 6.00
C SER A 199 -14.68 -19.10 7.17
N SER A 200 -13.38 -19.31 7.13
CA SER A 200 -12.43 -18.92 8.18
C SER A 200 -11.06 -18.55 7.63
N VAL A 201 -10.32 -17.78 8.40
CA VAL A 201 -8.86 -17.68 8.26
C VAL A 201 -8.25 -18.07 9.61
N GLU A 202 -7.25 -18.93 9.57
CA GLU A 202 -6.66 -19.53 10.76
C GLU A 202 -5.16 -19.32 10.75
N VAL A 203 -4.63 -18.87 11.89
CA VAL A 203 -3.19 -18.76 12.14
C VAL A 203 -2.86 -19.56 13.40
N GLU A 204 -1.86 -20.42 13.32
CA GLU A 204 -1.38 -21.21 14.45
C GLU A 204 0.11 -20.94 14.67
N LEU A 205 0.46 -20.61 15.92
CA LEU A 205 1.83 -20.36 16.36
C LEU A 205 2.00 -20.93 17.77
N SER A 206 2.96 -21.84 17.94
CA SER A 206 3.38 -22.36 19.26
C SER A 206 2.21 -22.80 20.15
N GLY A 207 1.22 -23.49 19.56
CA GLY A 207 0.03 -24.00 20.26
C GLY A 207 -1.08 -22.98 20.51
N ARG A 208 -0.91 -21.71 20.11
CA ARG A 208 -1.97 -20.70 20.10
C ARG A 208 -2.61 -20.62 18.73
N ARG A 209 -3.93 -20.54 18.68
CA ARG A 209 -4.68 -20.46 17.42
C ARG A 209 -5.53 -19.21 17.36
N TRP A 210 -5.26 -18.36 16.38
CA TRP A 210 -6.13 -17.25 16.00
C TRP A 210 -7.05 -17.68 14.86
N LEU A 211 -8.35 -17.44 15.03
CA LEU A 211 -9.40 -17.86 14.11
C LEU A 211 -10.30 -16.66 13.78
N LEU A 212 -10.29 -16.24 12.52
CA LEU A 212 -11.18 -15.22 11.99
C LEU A 212 -12.51 -15.86 11.56
N ARG A 213 -13.61 -15.46 12.18
CA ARG A 213 -14.96 -15.93 11.84
C ARG A 213 -15.89 -14.78 11.52
N ARG A 214 -16.74 -14.99 10.53
CA ARG A 214 -17.82 -14.06 10.21
C ARG A 214 -18.73 -13.84 11.42
N SER A 215 -18.96 -12.57 11.77
CA SER A 215 -19.96 -12.13 12.74
C SER A 215 -21.21 -11.64 12.00
N THR A 216 -21.05 -10.62 11.15
CA THR A 216 -22.11 -10.05 10.31
C THR A 216 -21.68 -10.07 8.84
N THR A 217 -22.47 -9.44 7.96
CA THR A 217 -22.06 -9.22 6.56
C THR A 217 -20.83 -8.32 6.45
N MET A 218 -20.61 -7.43 7.42
CA MET A 218 -19.59 -6.39 7.40
C MET A 218 -18.52 -6.55 8.50
N SER A 219 -18.63 -7.55 9.37
CA SER A 219 -17.69 -7.73 10.47
C SER A 219 -17.36 -9.19 10.76
N SER A 220 -16.20 -9.39 11.36
CA SER A 220 -15.68 -10.70 11.77
C SER A 220 -15.09 -10.62 13.17
N TRP A 221 -15.32 -11.66 13.96
CA TRP A 221 -14.63 -11.86 15.23
C TRP A 221 -13.28 -12.51 14.95
N LEU A 222 -12.23 -11.95 15.55
CA LEU A 222 -10.98 -12.66 15.76
C LEU A 222 -11.06 -13.35 17.12
N LEU A 223 -10.91 -14.66 17.11
CA LEU A 223 -10.88 -15.50 18.30
C LEU A 223 -9.44 -15.97 18.53
N ARG A 224 -8.99 -16.05 19.78
CA ARG A 224 -7.81 -16.82 20.18
C ARG A 224 -8.29 -17.99 21.04
N ASP A 225 -8.03 -19.22 20.59
CA ASP A 225 -8.43 -20.44 21.30
C ASP A 225 -9.93 -20.40 21.71
N GLU A 226 -10.78 -20.07 20.74
CA GLU A 226 -12.23 -19.85 20.86
C GLU A 226 -12.70 -18.63 21.69
N GLN A 227 -11.79 -17.91 22.35
CA GLN A 227 -12.12 -16.68 23.08
C GLN A 227 -12.07 -15.44 22.17
N PRO A 228 -13.09 -14.55 22.17
CA PRO A 228 -13.04 -13.32 21.39
C PRO A 228 -11.92 -12.39 21.87
N VAL A 229 -11.05 -11.95 20.94
CA VAL A 229 -9.97 -11.01 21.24
C VAL A 229 -10.10 -9.68 20.51
N ALA A 230 -10.81 -9.65 19.37
CA ALA A 230 -11.14 -8.41 18.67
C ALA A 230 -12.35 -8.56 17.73
N LEU A 231 -13.13 -7.48 17.58
CA LEU A 231 -14.10 -7.33 16.50
C LEU A 231 -13.51 -6.48 15.37
N LEU A 232 -13.46 -7.04 14.17
CA LEU A 232 -12.93 -6.39 12.97
C LEU A 232 -14.10 -5.99 12.06
N SER A 233 -14.13 -4.73 11.63
CA SER A 233 -15.19 -4.23 10.76
C SER A 233 -14.65 -3.74 9.42
N ARG A 234 -15.44 -3.94 8.37
CA ARG A 234 -15.24 -3.26 7.09
C ARG A 234 -15.36 -1.75 7.27
N PRO A 235 -14.60 -0.97 6.50
CA PRO A 235 -14.70 0.46 6.59
C PRO A 235 -16.01 0.88 5.89
N PRO A 236 -16.50 2.10 6.12
CA PRO A 236 -17.52 2.65 5.25
C PRO A 236 -16.99 2.81 3.81
N ARG A 237 -17.86 2.73 2.81
CA ARG A 237 -17.48 2.95 1.39
C ARG A 237 -16.94 4.35 1.14
N ARG A 238 -17.44 5.34 1.86
CA ARG A 238 -16.92 6.71 1.86
C ARG A 238 -16.21 6.92 3.20
N GLN A 239 -14.90 6.84 3.18
CA GLN A 239 -14.08 7.16 4.33
C GLN A 239 -13.76 8.64 4.33
N THR A 240 -13.95 9.28 5.48
CA THR A 240 -13.46 10.64 5.72
C THR A 240 -11.96 10.56 5.96
N VAL A 241 -11.19 11.22 5.11
CA VAL A 241 -9.76 11.42 5.35
C VAL A 241 -9.60 12.51 6.39
N GLU A 242 -8.73 12.30 7.38
CA GLU A 242 -8.43 13.33 8.37
C GLU A 242 -7.90 14.61 7.69
N PRO A 243 -8.32 15.81 8.13
CA PRO A 243 -7.79 17.06 7.58
C PRO A 243 -6.25 17.07 7.59
N GLY A 244 -5.65 17.35 6.45
CA GLY A 244 -4.18 17.37 6.29
C GLY A 244 -3.54 15.99 6.08
N SER A 245 -4.30 14.90 6.15
CA SER A 245 -3.84 13.57 5.74
C SER A 245 -4.22 13.30 4.29
N VAL A 246 -3.45 12.46 3.61
CA VAL A 246 -3.82 11.85 2.32
C VAL A 246 -4.02 10.34 2.44
N LEU A 247 -3.79 9.76 3.62
CA LEU A 247 -3.93 8.33 3.88
C LEU A 247 -5.36 8.01 4.33
N LEU A 248 -5.94 6.98 3.73
CA LEU A 248 -7.20 6.41 4.17
C LEU A 248 -7.02 5.67 5.51
N PRO A 249 -8.01 5.77 6.41
CA PRO A 249 -7.93 5.17 7.73
C PRO A 249 -7.82 3.64 7.66
N LEU A 250 -7.32 3.06 8.76
CA LEU A 250 -7.31 1.61 8.93
C LEU A 250 -8.72 1.06 9.16
N ALA A 251 -8.87 -0.25 9.00
CA ALA A 251 -10.07 -0.95 9.41
C ALA A 251 -10.38 -0.67 10.88
N PRO A 252 -11.65 -0.40 11.25
CA PRO A 252 -12.02 -0.33 12.66
C PRO A 252 -11.76 -1.69 13.34
N VAL A 253 -10.97 -1.65 14.41
CA VAL A 253 -10.66 -2.79 15.27
C VAL A 253 -11.08 -2.42 16.69
N ARG A 254 -12.00 -3.21 17.27
CA ARG A 254 -12.34 -3.10 18.68
C ARG A 254 -11.65 -4.23 19.43
N HIS A 255 -10.68 -3.89 20.27
CA HIS A 255 -9.96 -4.85 21.09
C HIS A 255 -10.80 -5.30 22.29
N GLU A 256 -10.89 -6.60 22.50
CA GLU A 256 -11.48 -7.23 23.69
C GLU A 256 -10.37 -7.78 24.61
N SER A 257 -9.22 -8.15 24.04
CA SER A 257 -8.02 -8.57 24.76
C SER A 257 -7.08 -7.38 25.02
N ARG A 258 -6.37 -7.41 26.15
CA ARG A 258 -5.28 -6.48 26.47
C ARG A 258 -3.91 -7.01 26.02
N ASP A 259 -3.84 -8.23 25.49
CA ASP A 259 -2.60 -8.83 25.00
C ASP A 259 -2.09 -8.06 23.77
N PRO A 260 -0.86 -7.50 23.81
CA PRO A 260 -0.29 -6.77 22.68
C PRO A 260 -0.21 -7.59 21.39
N LEU A 261 0.05 -8.91 21.49
CA LEU A 261 0.13 -9.77 20.31
C LEU A 261 -1.25 -9.97 19.67
N ASP A 262 -2.31 -10.12 20.46
CA ASP A 262 -3.67 -10.21 19.94
C ASP A 262 -4.06 -8.94 19.17
N ALA A 263 -3.62 -7.78 19.66
CA ALA A 263 -3.88 -6.50 19.02
C ALA A 263 -3.15 -6.36 17.68
N VAL A 264 -1.85 -6.70 17.63
CA VAL A 264 -1.08 -6.75 16.37
C VAL A 264 -1.70 -7.75 15.39
N MET A 265 -2.05 -8.95 15.85
CA MET A 265 -2.73 -9.95 15.04
C MET A 265 -4.07 -9.44 14.50
N ALA A 266 -4.88 -8.77 15.32
CA ALA A 266 -6.14 -8.17 14.90
C ALA A 266 -5.95 -7.24 13.69
N HIS A 267 -4.94 -6.36 13.72
CA HIS A 267 -4.64 -5.48 12.60
C HIS A 267 -4.11 -6.22 11.36
N VAL A 268 -3.27 -7.25 11.53
CA VAL A 268 -2.84 -8.12 10.41
C VAL A 268 -4.05 -8.71 9.72
N PHE A 269 -4.97 -9.31 10.47
CA PHE A 269 -6.18 -9.91 9.91
C PHE A 269 -7.06 -8.86 9.24
N ALA A 270 -7.20 -7.68 9.86
CA ALA A 270 -8.04 -6.60 9.35
C ALA A 270 -7.56 -6.06 8.01
N VAL A 271 -6.24 -6.04 7.74
CA VAL A 271 -5.69 -5.48 6.49
C VAL A 271 -5.41 -6.53 5.42
N ALA A 272 -5.10 -7.77 5.81
CA ALA A 272 -4.70 -8.82 4.88
C ALA A 272 -5.87 -9.69 4.39
N PHE A 273 -6.94 -9.85 5.17
CA PHE A 273 -8.01 -10.80 4.87
C PHE A 273 -9.38 -10.15 4.74
N GLY A 274 -10.27 -10.85 4.02
CA GLY A 274 -11.66 -10.45 3.86
C GLY A 274 -12.42 -10.51 5.18
N LEU A 275 -13.29 -9.52 5.42
CA LEU A 275 -14.13 -9.46 6.62
C LEU A 275 -15.60 -9.69 6.27
N GLY A 276 -16.39 -10.17 7.23
CA GLY A 276 -17.80 -10.46 7.05
C GLY A 276 -18.04 -11.52 5.96
N ASP A 277 -18.77 -11.14 4.91
CA ASP A 277 -19.12 -12.05 3.82
C ASP A 277 -17.92 -12.52 2.98
N THR A 278 -16.77 -11.83 3.04
CA THR A 278 -15.54 -12.20 2.32
C THR A 278 -14.52 -12.92 3.20
N THR A 279 -14.83 -13.20 4.46
CA THR A 279 -13.99 -14.05 5.31
C THR A 279 -13.66 -15.37 4.61
N GLY A 280 -12.41 -15.81 4.77
CA GLY A 280 -11.79 -16.91 4.04
C GLY A 280 -11.03 -16.52 2.77
N LEU A 281 -11.01 -15.23 2.41
CA LEU A 281 -10.22 -14.70 1.28
C LEU A 281 -9.07 -13.81 1.77
N ALA A 282 -8.01 -13.71 0.98
CA ALA A 282 -6.96 -12.70 1.16
C ALA A 282 -7.22 -11.49 0.25
N ARG A 283 -6.77 -10.32 0.67
CA ARG A 283 -6.97 -9.02 -0.01
C ARG A 283 -5.77 -8.61 -0.84
N PHE A 284 -5.22 -9.59 -1.55
CA PHE A 284 -4.13 -9.41 -2.50
C PHE A 284 -4.61 -9.78 -3.89
N ARG A 285 -4.00 -9.17 -4.90
CA ARG A 285 -4.26 -9.57 -6.28
C ARG A 285 -3.57 -10.88 -6.54
N SER A 286 -4.26 -11.79 -7.23
CA SER A 286 -3.61 -13.01 -7.71
C SER A 286 -2.54 -12.61 -8.71
N ALA A 287 -1.30 -13.04 -8.48
CA ALA A 287 -0.25 -12.84 -9.46
C ALA A 287 -0.52 -13.79 -10.64
N ARG A 288 -0.60 -13.27 -11.87
CA ARG A 288 -0.35 -14.11 -13.06
C ARG A 288 1.13 -14.47 -13.00
N ARG A 289 1.44 -15.77 -12.87
CA ARG A 289 2.79 -16.35 -12.75
C ARG A 289 3.88 -15.45 -13.34
N ARG A 290 4.70 -14.82 -12.50
CA ARG A 290 6.07 -14.45 -12.89
C ARG A 290 6.92 -15.69 -12.60
N THR A 291 7.40 -16.33 -13.67
CA THR A 291 8.40 -17.40 -13.61
C THR A 291 9.72 -16.77 -13.22
N ASP A 292 10.02 -16.72 -11.92
CA ASP A 292 11.37 -16.83 -11.35
C ASP A 292 11.23 -16.86 -9.83
N GLY A 293 11.73 -17.93 -9.20
CA GLY A 293 11.43 -18.35 -7.84
C GLY A 293 12.07 -17.53 -6.71
N GLY A 294 12.00 -16.21 -6.76
CA GLY A 294 12.32 -15.30 -5.64
C GLY A 294 11.07 -14.57 -5.13
N ASP A 295 11.23 -13.75 -4.06
CA ASP A 295 10.24 -12.73 -3.66
C ASP A 295 9.77 -11.93 -4.90
N PRO A 296 8.58 -11.28 -4.92
CA PRO A 296 8.19 -10.42 -6.03
C PRO A 296 9.18 -9.26 -6.15
N VAL A 297 10.26 -9.45 -6.90
CA VAL A 297 11.30 -8.45 -7.13
C VAL A 297 10.75 -7.49 -8.16
N VAL A 298 10.59 -6.24 -7.73
CA VAL A 298 10.38 -5.13 -8.66
C VAL A 298 11.69 -4.93 -9.40
N THR A 299 11.67 -5.06 -10.73
CA THR A 299 12.88 -4.92 -11.55
C THR A 299 12.99 -3.49 -12.07
N ASP A 300 14.14 -3.10 -12.61
CA ASP A 300 14.35 -1.77 -13.23
C ASP A 300 13.30 -1.45 -14.32
N THR A 301 12.65 -2.47 -14.92
CA THR A 301 11.55 -2.30 -15.89
C THR A 301 10.25 -1.74 -15.30
N ASP A 302 10.12 -1.76 -13.98
CA ASP A 302 8.99 -1.20 -13.23
C ASP A 302 9.34 0.20 -12.65
N TRP A 303 10.57 0.70 -12.82
CA TRP A 303 11.04 1.96 -12.21
C TRP A 303 10.27 3.19 -12.68
N ASP A 304 10.03 3.31 -13.98
CA ASP A 304 9.30 4.42 -14.61
C ASP A 304 7.78 4.17 -14.71
N ARG A 305 7.28 3.08 -14.11
CA ARG A 305 5.86 2.74 -14.12
C ARG A 305 5.16 3.29 -12.90
N SER A 306 3.88 3.62 -13.07
CA SER A 306 3.02 3.94 -11.93
C SER A 306 2.96 2.75 -10.96
N TRP A 307 3.06 3.07 -9.68
CA TRP A 307 2.92 2.12 -8.60
C TRP A 307 1.82 2.61 -7.66
N PHE A 308 0.62 2.05 -7.77
CA PHE A 308 -0.52 2.48 -6.97
C PHE A 308 -0.59 1.71 -5.65
N SER A 309 -0.59 2.42 -4.52
CA SER A 309 -0.77 1.77 -3.21
C SER A 309 -2.24 1.48 -2.89
N ASN A 310 -3.16 2.22 -3.52
CA ASN A 310 -4.59 2.28 -3.17
C ASN A 310 -4.80 2.61 -1.69
N LEU A 311 -3.95 3.48 -1.11
CA LEU A 311 -4.05 3.92 0.28
C LEU A 311 -4.52 5.38 0.41
N GLY A 312 -4.67 6.10 -0.70
CA GLY A 312 -5.23 7.46 -0.69
C GLY A 312 -6.63 7.53 -1.29
N SER A 313 -7.30 8.67 -1.16
CA SER A 313 -8.65 8.91 -1.67
C SER A 313 -8.70 9.43 -3.12
N GLY A 314 -7.58 9.93 -3.64
CA GLY A 314 -7.50 10.55 -4.95
C GLY A 314 -7.19 9.58 -6.10
N SER A 315 -7.50 9.99 -7.33
CA SER A 315 -7.15 9.21 -8.54
C SER A 315 -5.64 9.04 -8.75
N ASP A 316 -4.81 9.89 -8.11
CA ASP A 316 -3.37 9.74 -8.10
C ASP A 316 -2.90 8.51 -7.30
N ASP A 317 -3.68 8.00 -6.35
CA ASP A 317 -3.28 6.89 -5.47
C ASP A 317 -3.89 5.54 -5.84
N ASN A 318 -4.85 5.55 -6.76
CA ASN A 318 -5.72 4.42 -7.02
C ASN A 318 -5.69 4.02 -8.49
N GLU A 319 -5.65 2.72 -8.72
CA GLU A 319 -5.93 2.19 -10.05
C GLU A 319 -7.42 2.35 -10.41
N PRO A 320 -7.78 2.33 -11.71
CA PRO A 320 -9.18 2.22 -12.11
C PRO A 320 -9.86 1.02 -11.43
N GLY A 321 -10.92 1.26 -10.66
CA GLY A 321 -11.60 0.24 -9.85
C GLY A 321 -10.98 -0.04 -8.47
N GLY A 322 -9.89 0.64 -8.11
CA GLY A 322 -9.40 0.81 -6.73
C GLY A 322 -9.87 2.16 -6.15
N GLY A 323 -9.91 2.32 -4.83
CA GLY A 323 -10.35 3.60 -4.24
C GLY A 323 -10.75 3.59 -2.77
N ASP A 324 -11.04 2.43 -2.21
CA ASP A 324 -11.59 2.31 -0.85
C ASP A 324 -10.52 2.10 0.23
N GLY A 325 -9.22 2.21 -0.10
CA GLY A 325 -8.15 1.92 0.86
C GLY A 325 -8.02 0.42 1.15
N TRP A 326 -8.91 -0.38 0.57
CA TRP A 326 -9.26 -1.71 1.01
C TRP A 326 -9.00 -2.80 -0.04
N GLY A 327 -8.90 -2.42 -1.31
CA GLY A 327 -8.63 -3.35 -2.40
C GLY A 327 -9.86 -4.21 -2.72
N SER A 328 -9.91 -4.74 -3.93
CA SER A 328 -11.00 -5.63 -4.33
C SER A 328 -11.00 -6.87 -3.42
N ASP A 329 -12.15 -7.15 -2.80
CA ASP A 329 -12.46 -8.40 -2.09
C ASP A 329 -12.40 -9.63 -3.01
N GLY A 330 -12.07 -9.45 -4.29
CA GLY A 330 -12.03 -10.51 -5.29
C GLY A 330 -13.40 -11.12 -5.55
N GLY A 331 -14.49 -10.41 -5.29
CA GLY A 331 -15.83 -10.95 -5.55
C GLY A 331 -15.95 -11.48 -6.98
N ASP A 332 -16.53 -12.67 -7.14
CA ASP A 332 -16.98 -13.14 -8.44
C ASP A 332 -17.92 -12.09 -9.01
N SER A 333 -17.65 -11.69 -10.24
CA SER A 333 -18.51 -10.84 -11.04
C SER A 333 -19.80 -11.62 -11.27
N GLY A 334 -20.82 -11.37 -10.44
CA GLY A 334 -22.14 -11.92 -10.65
C GLY A 334 -22.76 -11.30 -11.90
N ASP A 335 -23.21 -12.17 -12.80
CA ASP A 335 -24.03 -11.92 -13.99
C ASP A 335 -24.81 -10.61 -13.95
N SER A 336 -24.41 -9.67 -14.80
CA SER A 336 -25.34 -8.72 -15.39
C SER A 336 -25.64 -9.24 -16.79
N GLY A 337 -26.67 -10.08 -16.88
CA GLY A 337 -27.23 -10.49 -18.17
C GLY A 337 -27.60 -9.25 -18.96
N GLY A 338 -26.92 -9.06 -20.09
CA GLY A 338 -27.29 -8.06 -21.08
C GLY A 338 -28.66 -8.41 -21.62
N GLY A 339 -29.64 -7.55 -21.34
CA GLY A 339 -30.89 -7.55 -22.07
C GLY A 339 -30.62 -6.97 -23.45
N ASP A 340 -30.71 -7.82 -24.47
CA ASP A 340 -30.74 -7.41 -25.87
C ASP A 340 -31.98 -6.54 -26.10
N GLY A 341 -31.75 -5.24 -26.31
CA GLY A 341 -32.75 -4.32 -26.85
C GLY A 341 -32.86 -4.53 -28.36
N GLY A 342 -33.85 -5.30 -28.78
CA GLY A 342 -34.27 -5.43 -30.17
C GLY A 342 -35.76 -5.09 -30.28
N GLY A 343 -36.07 -3.98 -30.95
CA GLY A 343 -37.45 -3.53 -31.14
C GLY A 343 -37.51 -2.27 -31.99
N ASP A 344 -37.00 -2.33 -33.21
CA ASP A 344 -37.39 -1.36 -34.24
C ASP A 344 -38.82 -1.68 -34.68
N GLY A 345 -39.70 -0.71 -34.43
CA GLY A 345 -41.10 -0.75 -34.82
C GLY A 345 -41.28 -0.51 -36.33
N GLY A 346 -42.27 -1.21 -36.89
CA GLY A 346 -42.85 -0.91 -38.20
C GLY A 346 -44.33 -0.54 -38.07
N GLY A 347 -44.80 0.25 -39.06
CA GLY A 347 -46.22 0.53 -39.39
C GLY A 347 -46.90 1.55 -38.47
N ASP A 348 -47.55 2.60 -38.93
CA ASP A 348 -47.98 3.07 -40.26
C ASP A 348 -47.87 4.60 -40.34
#